data_AF-A0A9N9K1P6-F1
#
_entry.id   AF-A0A9N9K1P6-F1
#
_cell.length_a   1.000
_cell.length_b   1.000
_cell.length_c   1.000
_cell.angle_alpha   90.00
_cell.angle_beta   90.00
_cell.angle_gamma   90.00
#
_symmetry.space_group_name_H-M   'P 1'
#
loop_
_entity.id
_entity.type
_entity.pdbx_description
1 polymer ?
#
loop_
_entity_poly.entity_id
_entity_poly.type
_entity_poly.pdbx_seq_one_letter_code
_entity_poly.pdbx_strand_id
1 'polypeptide(L)'
;HYIVSRSFSSGLFDESTQACYDTTPIYRSNELETPEMIVQAFKFTTFSKIQEFVALRKELENSLQKALVDREMVRLEILIASKTNKQVIEYFQDLDVSDFSYDDGFCTNLRDNRDFVSMPNYNPDSKPTMEEITRISPKLDKLWLKIFSIIPRILKCIHVEQNADNVKQLVEELEKVLTEEINGDHNIMEQEMQLGNVIVKLGRLFITVKEIQNGQKELVQNFESIAEELVSAVKASEPVDNSQIKLYDIKWLLFHQLTSFLETCNYSLIGIGALNETLNVKNKKSGLRALAQKLQIMSELPTQLTYYQKDILIQI
;
A
#
# COMPACT_ATOMS: atom_id res chain seq x y z
N HIS A 1 4.58 -0.54 -16.24
CA HIS A 1 4.02 0.73 -15.74
C HIS A 1 2.65 1.04 -16.37
N TYR A 2 2.46 1.03 -17.70
CA TYR A 2 1.14 1.29 -18.30
C TYR A 2 -0.01 0.39 -17.80
N ILE A 3 0.28 -0.88 -17.49
CA ILE A 3 -0.72 -1.85 -17.03
C ILE A 3 -0.73 -1.96 -15.49
N VAL A 4 0.45 -2.17 -14.91
CA VAL A 4 0.61 -2.55 -13.49
C VAL A 4 0.72 -1.38 -12.52
N SER A 5 0.83 -0.13 -12.98
CA SER A 5 0.88 1.02 -12.07
C SER A 5 -0.54 1.41 -11.67
N ARG A 6 -0.85 1.32 -10.35
CA ARG A 6 -2.22 1.45 -9.82
C ARG A 6 -3.21 0.47 -10.45
N SER A 7 -2.74 -0.73 -10.81
CA SER A 7 -3.61 -1.81 -11.31
C SER A 7 -4.68 -2.20 -10.28
N PHE A 8 -4.41 -1.96 -9.00
CA PHE A 8 -5.41 -2.04 -7.93
C PHE A 8 -6.71 -1.28 -8.26
N SER A 9 -6.61 -0.13 -8.93
CA SER A 9 -7.78 0.67 -9.29
C SER A 9 -8.60 0.10 -10.45
N SER A 10 -8.21 -1.03 -11.05
CA SER A 10 -9.03 -1.72 -12.05
C SER A 10 -10.16 -2.54 -11.44
N GLY A 11 -10.09 -2.86 -10.14
CA GLY A 11 -11.02 -3.78 -9.48
C GLY A 11 -10.85 -5.26 -9.85
N LEU A 12 -10.03 -5.58 -10.86
CA LEU A 12 -9.71 -6.93 -11.30
C LEU A 12 -8.48 -7.44 -10.54
N PHE A 13 -8.66 -7.76 -9.25
CA PHE A 13 -7.53 -8.03 -8.36
C PHE A 13 -6.71 -9.25 -8.76
N ASP A 14 -7.36 -10.35 -9.15
CA ASP A 14 -6.67 -11.59 -9.54
C ASP A 14 -5.87 -11.39 -10.83
N GLU A 15 -6.48 -10.78 -11.86
CA GLU A 15 -5.82 -10.48 -13.13
C GLU A 15 -4.70 -9.44 -12.97
N SER A 16 -4.92 -8.41 -12.15
CA SER A 16 -3.90 -7.40 -11.83
C SER A 16 -2.71 -8.01 -11.11
N THR A 17 -2.96 -8.94 -10.19
CA THR A 17 -1.92 -9.67 -9.46
C THR A 17 -1.11 -10.52 -10.42
N GLN A 18 -1.78 -11.27 -11.30
CA GLN A 18 -1.11 -12.05 -12.33
C GLN A 18 -0.27 -11.17 -13.27
N ALA A 19 -0.82 -10.05 -13.74
CA ALA A 19 -0.09 -9.10 -14.58
C ALA A 19 1.15 -8.54 -13.87
N CYS A 20 1.09 -8.34 -12.55
CA CYS A 20 2.25 -7.97 -11.76
C CYS A 20 3.28 -9.12 -11.75
N TYR A 21 2.87 -10.36 -11.45
CA TYR A 21 3.76 -11.53 -11.46
C TYR A 21 4.45 -11.74 -12.81
N ASP A 22 3.74 -11.54 -13.92
CA ASP A 22 4.26 -11.66 -15.27
C ASP A 22 5.38 -10.66 -15.59
N THR A 23 5.52 -9.59 -14.80
CA THR A 23 6.63 -8.63 -14.95
C THR A 23 7.89 -9.03 -14.17
N THR A 24 7.80 -9.94 -13.21
CA THR A 24 8.95 -10.35 -12.37
C THR A 24 10.05 -11.13 -13.09
N PRO A 25 9.78 -11.96 -14.12
CA PRO A 25 10.80 -12.78 -14.76
C PRO A 25 11.97 -11.97 -15.31
N ILE A 26 11.74 -10.76 -15.85
CA ILE A 26 12.83 -9.92 -16.38
C ILE A 26 13.86 -9.55 -15.30
N TYR A 27 13.42 -9.31 -14.06
CA TYR A 27 14.30 -8.96 -12.96
C TYR A 27 15.04 -10.18 -12.42
N ARG A 28 14.36 -11.35 -12.36
CA ARG A 28 14.99 -12.62 -11.99
C ARG A 28 16.04 -13.05 -13.02
N SER A 29 15.73 -12.92 -14.31
CA SER A 29 16.69 -13.16 -15.40
C SER A 29 17.88 -12.23 -15.30
N ASN A 30 17.71 -10.96 -14.91
CA ASN A 30 18.85 -10.06 -14.70
C ASN A 30 19.79 -10.52 -13.56
N GLU A 31 19.23 -11.08 -12.48
CA GLU A 31 20.01 -11.58 -11.35
C GLU A 31 20.81 -12.86 -11.70
N LEU A 32 20.31 -13.67 -12.63
CA LEU A 32 20.92 -14.95 -13.03
C LEU A 32 21.75 -14.87 -14.32
N GLU A 33 21.19 -14.33 -15.39
CA GLU A 33 21.75 -14.36 -16.75
C GLU A 33 22.80 -13.26 -16.97
N THR A 34 22.59 -12.05 -16.45
CA THR A 34 23.55 -10.94 -16.67
C THR A 34 24.95 -11.22 -16.12
N PRO A 35 25.11 -11.83 -14.92
CA PRO A 35 26.42 -12.32 -14.46
C PRO A 35 27.06 -13.34 -15.41
N GLU A 36 26.28 -14.27 -15.97
CA GLU A 36 26.79 -15.24 -16.94
C GLU A 36 27.26 -14.56 -18.23
N MET A 37 26.53 -13.55 -18.71
CA MET A 37 26.92 -12.76 -19.88
C MET A 37 28.24 -12.00 -19.64
N ILE A 38 28.46 -11.49 -18.43
CA ILE A 38 29.74 -10.87 -18.05
C ILE A 38 30.87 -11.91 -18.11
N VAL A 39 30.67 -13.11 -17.56
CA VAL A 39 31.66 -14.20 -17.61
C VAL A 39 31.94 -14.62 -19.05
N GLN A 40 30.92 -14.71 -19.90
CA GLN A 40 31.09 -15.02 -21.33
C GLN A 40 31.88 -13.92 -22.05
N ALA A 41 31.59 -12.65 -21.79
CA ALA A 41 32.34 -11.53 -22.36
C ALA A 41 33.83 -11.58 -21.98
N PHE A 42 34.16 -11.98 -20.74
CA PHE A 42 35.55 -12.26 -20.35
C PHE A 42 36.15 -13.42 -21.15
N LYS A 43 35.44 -14.55 -21.28
CA LYS A 43 35.93 -15.74 -22.02
C LYS A 43 36.20 -15.43 -23.49
N PHE A 44 35.34 -14.63 -24.13
CA PHE A 44 35.47 -14.28 -25.54
C PHE A 44 36.27 -13.00 -25.79
N THR A 45 36.89 -12.42 -24.76
CA THR A 45 37.74 -11.22 -24.88
C THR A 45 36.97 -9.98 -25.41
N THR A 46 35.66 -9.92 -25.19
CA THR A 46 34.79 -8.81 -25.61
C THR A 46 34.66 -7.78 -24.48
N PHE A 47 35.79 -7.23 -24.04
CA PHE A 47 35.85 -6.39 -22.83
C PHE A 47 35.02 -5.10 -22.91
N SER A 48 34.81 -4.57 -24.11
CA SER A 48 33.95 -3.39 -24.33
C SER A 48 32.50 -3.61 -23.87
N LYS A 49 32.00 -4.85 -23.96
CA LYS A 49 30.62 -5.20 -23.57
C LYS A 49 30.43 -5.44 -22.07
N ILE A 50 31.52 -5.64 -21.33
CA ILE A 50 31.42 -5.88 -19.88
C ILE A 50 30.85 -4.64 -19.17
N GLN A 51 31.29 -3.45 -19.56
CA GLN A 51 30.77 -2.21 -18.98
C GLN A 51 29.27 -2.02 -19.25
N GLU A 52 28.82 -2.37 -20.47
CA GLU A 52 27.40 -2.35 -20.84
C GLU A 52 26.58 -3.33 -20.00
N PHE A 53 27.07 -4.57 -19.80
CA PHE A 53 26.37 -5.56 -18.97
C PHE A 53 26.33 -5.17 -17.49
N VAL A 54 27.41 -4.61 -16.95
CA VAL A 54 27.43 -4.11 -15.57
C VAL A 54 26.47 -2.94 -15.38
N ALA A 55 26.41 -2.02 -16.35
CA ALA A 55 25.47 -0.90 -16.32
C ALA A 55 24.02 -1.41 -16.38
N LEU A 56 23.70 -2.29 -17.33
CA LEU A 56 22.37 -2.89 -17.47
C LEU A 56 21.94 -3.59 -16.18
N ARG A 57 22.85 -4.39 -15.59
CA ARG A 57 22.60 -5.08 -14.32
C ARG A 57 22.18 -4.10 -13.24
N LYS A 58 22.95 -3.02 -13.07
CA LYS A 58 22.70 -2.00 -12.04
C LYS A 58 21.39 -1.25 -12.29
N GLU A 59 21.08 -0.94 -13.55
CA GLU A 59 19.84 -0.26 -13.93
C GLU A 59 18.59 -1.11 -13.63
N LEU A 60 18.66 -2.43 -13.85
CA LEU A 60 17.57 -3.35 -13.53
C LEU A 60 17.49 -3.69 -12.04
N GLU A 61 18.62 -3.85 -11.35
CA GLU A 61 18.67 -4.07 -9.89
C GLU A 61 18.07 -2.90 -9.12
N ASN A 62 18.33 -1.67 -9.55
CA ASN A 62 17.82 -0.45 -8.92
C ASN A 62 16.57 0.09 -9.64
N SER A 63 15.83 -0.73 -10.37
CA SER A 63 14.64 -0.28 -11.11
C SER A 63 13.54 0.22 -10.17
N LEU A 64 13.14 1.49 -10.32
CA LEU A 64 11.96 2.04 -9.64
C LEU A 64 10.70 1.24 -10.00
N GLN A 65 10.57 0.81 -11.26
CA GLN A 65 9.42 0.03 -11.69
C GLN A 65 9.35 -1.34 -10.99
N LYS A 66 10.49 -1.99 -10.69
CA LYS A 66 10.53 -3.23 -9.90
C LYS A 66 9.94 -2.97 -8.52
N ALA A 67 10.51 -1.98 -7.81
CA ALA A 67 10.09 -1.64 -6.45
C ALA A 67 8.60 -1.25 -6.38
N LEU A 68 8.09 -0.48 -7.35
CA LEU A 68 6.67 -0.11 -7.41
C LEU A 68 5.76 -1.31 -7.62
N VAL A 69 6.14 -2.23 -8.51
CA VAL A 69 5.36 -3.45 -8.77
C VAL A 69 5.36 -4.36 -7.54
N ASP A 70 6.49 -4.51 -6.86
CA ASP A 70 6.56 -5.33 -5.64
C ASP A 70 5.62 -4.79 -4.55
N ARG A 71 5.47 -3.46 -4.42
CA ARG A 71 4.45 -2.87 -3.52
C ARG A 71 3.04 -3.10 -4.00
N GLU A 72 2.79 -2.93 -5.30
CA GLU A 72 1.45 -3.12 -5.86
C GLU A 72 0.98 -4.58 -5.70
N MET A 73 1.86 -5.57 -5.90
CA MET A 73 1.57 -6.98 -5.61
C MET A 73 1.16 -7.16 -4.15
N VAL A 74 1.93 -6.60 -3.22
CA VAL A 74 1.63 -6.75 -1.78
C VAL A 74 0.27 -6.16 -1.44
N ARG A 75 -0.07 -5.00 -2.01
CA ARG A 75 -1.39 -4.39 -1.81
C ARG A 75 -2.51 -5.29 -2.30
N LEU A 76 -2.37 -5.82 -3.52
CA LEU A 76 -3.37 -6.72 -4.13
C LEU A 76 -3.53 -8.02 -3.34
N GLU A 77 -2.43 -8.65 -2.95
CA GLU A 77 -2.43 -9.91 -2.20
C GLU A 77 -3.06 -9.77 -0.81
N ILE A 78 -2.83 -8.64 -0.11
CA ILE A 78 -3.52 -8.38 1.19
C ILE A 78 -5.03 -8.36 1.00
N LEU A 79 -5.53 -7.80 -0.10
CA LEU A 79 -6.96 -7.71 -0.37
C LEU A 79 -7.56 -9.04 -0.81
N ILE A 80 -6.81 -9.84 -1.56
CA ILE A 80 -7.20 -11.21 -1.90
C ILE A 80 -7.28 -12.05 -0.61
N ALA A 81 -6.31 -11.87 0.30
CA ALA A 81 -6.25 -12.54 1.59
C ALA A 81 -7.32 -12.04 2.59
N SER A 82 -7.81 -10.79 2.45
CA SER A 82 -8.76 -10.16 3.39
C SER A 82 -10.16 -10.77 3.42
N LYS A 83 -10.39 -11.86 2.66
CA LYS A 83 -11.60 -12.69 2.73
C LYS A 83 -11.81 -13.29 4.13
N THR A 84 -10.73 -13.66 4.83
CA THR A 84 -10.79 -14.13 6.22
C THR A 84 -9.57 -13.66 7.01
N ASN A 85 -9.73 -13.40 8.31
CA ASN A 85 -8.61 -13.00 9.18
C ASN A 85 -7.49 -14.07 9.20
N LYS A 86 -7.86 -15.36 9.15
CA LYS A 86 -6.90 -16.45 9.07
C LYS A 86 -5.98 -16.34 7.83
N GLN A 87 -6.55 -16.08 6.66
CA GLN A 87 -5.77 -15.94 5.42
C GLN A 87 -4.86 -14.73 5.44
N VAL A 88 -5.30 -13.62 6.04
CA VAL A 88 -4.46 -12.41 6.23
C VAL A 88 -3.26 -12.71 7.12
N ILE A 89 -3.47 -13.45 8.21
CA ILE A 89 -2.37 -13.85 9.11
C ILE A 89 -1.39 -14.77 8.40
N GLU A 90 -1.87 -15.79 7.67
CA GLU A 90 -1.03 -16.69 6.88
C GLU A 90 -0.19 -15.89 5.86
N TYR A 91 -0.82 -14.97 5.13
CA TYR A 91 -0.11 -14.09 4.21
C TYR A 91 0.96 -13.24 4.90
N PHE A 92 0.65 -12.59 6.03
CA PHE A 92 1.64 -11.76 6.74
C PHE A 92 2.77 -12.57 7.39
N GLN A 93 2.55 -13.85 7.71
CA GLN A 93 3.59 -14.75 8.18
C GLN A 93 4.60 -15.05 7.07
N ASP A 94 4.12 -15.28 5.86
CA ASP A 94 4.95 -15.58 4.69
C ASP A 94 5.55 -14.33 4.04
N LEU A 95 4.95 -13.16 4.26
CA LEU A 95 5.41 -11.89 3.70
C LEU A 95 6.77 -11.48 4.28
N ASP A 96 7.84 -11.57 3.49
CA ASP A 96 9.13 -10.99 3.89
C ASP A 96 9.16 -9.48 3.62
N VAL A 97 8.98 -8.70 4.69
CA VAL A 97 9.01 -7.24 4.60
C VAL A 97 10.43 -6.68 4.54
N SER A 98 11.47 -7.50 4.77
CA SER A 98 12.86 -7.05 4.73
C SER A 98 13.31 -6.68 3.31
N ASP A 99 12.72 -7.32 2.30
CA ASP A 99 12.90 -7.01 0.88
C ASP A 99 12.33 -5.63 0.48
N PHE A 100 11.56 -4.99 1.38
CA PHE A 100 10.80 -3.78 1.09
C PHE A 100 11.47 -2.50 1.58
N SER A 101 12.73 -2.31 1.18
CA SER A 101 13.48 -1.10 1.54
C SER A 101 12.78 0.17 1.05
N TYR A 102 12.81 1.24 1.85
CA TYR A 102 12.20 2.53 1.54
C TYR A 102 12.96 3.72 2.15
N ASP A 103 14.13 3.47 2.75
CA ASP A 103 14.95 4.56 3.30
C ASP A 103 15.44 5.49 2.18
N ASP A 104 15.86 6.70 2.58
CA ASP A 104 16.30 7.72 1.62
C ASP A 104 17.48 7.25 0.76
N GLY A 105 18.37 6.40 1.30
CA GLY A 105 19.49 5.82 0.55
C GLY A 105 19.01 4.89 -0.56
N PHE A 106 18.12 3.96 -0.23
CA PHE A 106 17.46 3.10 -1.21
C PHE A 106 16.72 3.93 -2.26
N CYS A 107 15.84 4.84 -1.83
CA CYS A 107 15.05 5.68 -2.75
C CYS A 107 15.94 6.55 -3.65
N THR A 108 17.06 7.05 -3.16
CA THR A 108 18.01 7.87 -3.96
C THR A 108 18.66 7.03 -5.06
N ASN A 109 18.97 5.77 -4.78
CA ASN A 109 19.62 4.87 -5.72
C ASN A 109 18.70 4.33 -6.83
N LEU A 110 17.37 4.42 -6.64
CA LEU A 110 16.41 3.96 -7.64
C LEU A 110 16.50 4.75 -8.96
N ARG A 111 16.43 4.01 -10.06
CA ARG A 111 16.47 4.46 -11.44
C ARG A 111 15.09 4.34 -12.07
N ASP A 112 14.58 5.44 -12.60
CA ASP A 112 13.32 5.44 -13.35
C ASP A 112 13.59 5.24 -14.84
N ASN A 113 13.51 3.97 -15.26
CA ASN A 113 13.72 3.54 -16.64
C ASN A 113 12.39 3.32 -17.40
N ARG A 114 11.28 3.87 -16.91
CA ARG A 114 9.97 3.73 -17.54
C ARG A 114 9.91 4.59 -18.80
N ASP A 115 9.43 4.00 -19.88
CA ASP A 115 9.30 4.69 -21.17
C ASP A 115 7.98 5.45 -21.30
N PHE A 116 8.05 6.77 -21.12
CA PHE A 116 6.94 7.71 -21.31
C PHE A 116 6.95 8.39 -22.70
N VAL A 117 7.84 7.97 -23.59
CA VAL A 117 8.01 8.54 -24.94
C VAL A 117 7.75 7.52 -26.05
N SER A 118 7.35 6.30 -25.69
CA SER A 118 7.01 5.22 -26.63
C SER A 118 5.87 5.58 -27.60
N MET A 119 4.91 6.39 -27.14
CA MET A 119 3.80 6.86 -27.96
C MET A 119 4.25 8.00 -28.87
N PRO A 120 4.09 7.89 -30.21
CA PRO A 120 4.43 8.97 -31.13
C PRO A 120 3.68 10.26 -30.76
N ASN A 121 4.44 11.32 -30.45
CA ASN A 121 3.89 12.62 -30.15
C ASN A 121 3.95 13.52 -31.40
N TYR A 122 2.80 13.80 -31.98
CA TYR A 122 2.66 14.76 -33.09
C TYR A 122 2.10 16.11 -32.63
N ASN A 123 1.88 16.30 -31.32
CA ASN A 123 1.43 17.56 -30.77
C ASN A 123 2.56 18.61 -30.82
N PRO A 124 2.26 19.91 -31.01
CA PRO A 124 3.26 20.96 -30.87
C PRO A 124 3.93 20.96 -29.49
N ASP A 125 5.20 21.39 -29.39
CA ASP A 125 5.97 21.43 -28.12
C ASP A 125 5.29 22.21 -26.99
N SER A 126 4.37 23.12 -27.32
CA SER A 126 3.58 23.91 -26.35
C SER A 126 2.34 23.19 -25.82
N LYS A 127 2.10 21.95 -26.24
CA LYS A 127 0.95 21.13 -25.85
C LYS A 127 1.45 19.88 -25.10
N PRO A 128 0.61 19.31 -24.20
CA PRO A 128 0.93 18.05 -23.57
C PRO A 128 1.21 16.95 -24.61
N THR A 129 2.11 16.05 -24.26
CA THR A 129 2.45 14.89 -25.08
C THR A 129 1.26 13.93 -25.23
N MET A 130 1.26 13.11 -26.28
CA MET A 130 0.25 12.05 -26.44
C MET A 130 0.16 11.14 -25.20
N GLU A 131 1.31 10.81 -24.62
CA GLU A 131 1.37 9.99 -23.40
C GLU A 131 0.71 10.72 -22.22
N GLU A 132 0.97 12.01 -21.99
CA GLU A 132 0.31 12.78 -20.92
C GLU A 132 -1.20 12.90 -21.10
N ILE A 133 -1.69 13.00 -22.34
CA ILE A 133 -3.13 13.11 -22.65
C ILE A 133 -3.84 11.77 -22.46
N THR A 134 -3.19 10.67 -22.80
CA THR A 134 -3.79 9.32 -22.79
C THR A 134 -3.50 8.54 -21.50
N ARG A 135 -2.60 9.05 -20.64
CA ARG A 135 -2.27 8.42 -19.37
C ARG A 135 -3.51 8.32 -18.48
N ILE A 136 -3.76 7.11 -17.99
CA ILE A 136 -4.95 6.79 -17.19
C ILE A 136 -4.85 7.35 -15.76
N SER A 137 -3.64 7.39 -15.19
CA SER A 137 -3.39 7.80 -13.80
C SER A 137 -2.07 8.58 -13.65
N PRO A 138 -1.88 9.40 -12.61
CA PRO A 138 -0.60 10.08 -12.37
C PRO A 138 0.58 9.11 -12.21
N LYS A 139 1.81 9.57 -12.46
CA LYS A 139 2.99 8.70 -12.42
C LYS A 139 3.33 8.31 -10.99
N LEU A 140 3.40 7.02 -10.68
CA LEU A 140 3.90 6.60 -9.37
C LEU A 140 5.35 7.04 -9.16
N ASP A 141 5.65 7.52 -7.96
CA ASP A 141 6.95 8.06 -7.57
C ASP A 141 7.47 7.43 -6.27
N LYS A 142 8.58 7.97 -5.76
CA LYS A 142 9.25 7.46 -4.55
C LYS A 142 8.45 7.73 -3.28
N LEU A 143 7.61 8.77 -3.25
CA LEU A 143 6.77 9.08 -2.11
C LEU A 143 5.67 8.01 -1.96
N TRP A 144 5.02 7.68 -3.08
CA TRP A 144 4.08 6.55 -3.11
C TRP A 144 4.74 5.25 -2.66
N LEU A 145 5.95 4.97 -3.17
CA LEU A 145 6.72 3.78 -2.79
C LEU A 145 6.95 3.70 -1.28
N LYS A 146 7.34 4.80 -0.63
CA LYS A 146 7.56 4.87 0.83
C LYS A 146 6.30 4.52 1.60
N ILE A 147 5.19 5.19 1.29
CA ILE A 147 3.91 5.00 1.99
C ILE A 147 3.46 3.54 1.91
N PHE A 148 3.47 2.97 0.70
CA PHE A 148 3.05 1.58 0.49
C PHE A 148 4.12 0.53 0.85
N SER A 149 5.30 0.95 1.31
CA SER A 149 6.27 0.06 1.98
C SER A 149 6.06 0.02 3.49
N ILE A 150 5.65 1.14 4.09
CA ILE A 150 5.43 1.27 5.54
C ILE A 150 4.09 0.63 5.96
N ILE A 151 3.01 0.86 5.21
CA ILE A 151 1.68 0.34 5.52
C ILE A 151 1.65 -1.19 5.78
N PRO A 152 2.13 -2.05 4.87
CA PRO A 152 2.11 -3.50 5.10
C PRO A 152 2.99 -3.93 6.27
N ARG A 153 4.07 -3.18 6.58
CA ARG A 153 4.90 -3.42 7.78
C ARG A 153 4.15 -3.14 9.06
N ILE A 154 3.40 -2.04 9.12
CA ILE A 154 2.53 -1.73 10.27
C ILE A 154 1.50 -2.84 10.46
N LEU A 155 0.80 -3.24 9.39
CA LEU A 155 -0.23 -4.29 9.46
C LEU A 155 0.37 -5.64 9.89
N LYS A 156 1.51 -6.05 9.31
CA LYS A 156 2.23 -7.26 9.72
C LYS A 156 2.65 -7.19 11.20
N CYS A 157 3.20 -6.07 11.64
CA CYS A 157 3.67 -5.92 13.02
C CYS A 157 2.49 -5.97 14.03
N ILE A 158 1.35 -5.36 13.67
CA ILE A 158 0.11 -5.44 14.45
C ILE A 158 -0.41 -6.88 14.54
N HIS A 159 -0.43 -7.65 13.45
CA HIS A 159 -1.01 -9.00 13.43
C HIS A 159 -0.08 -10.09 13.95
N VAL A 160 1.16 -10.13 13.44
CA VAL A 160 2.08 -11.27 13.60
C VAL A 160 3.07 -11.02 14.73
N GLU A 161 3.79 -9.89 14.69
CA GLU A 161 4.87 -9.62 15.65
C GLU A 161 4.35 -9.17 17.01
N GLN A 162 3.18 -8.51 17.02
CA GLN A 162 2.51 -8.01 18.21
C GLN A 162 3.39 -7.06 19.06
N ASN A 163 4.33 -6.35 18.42
CA ASN A 163 5.34 -5.51 19.06
C ASN A 163 4.98 -4.02 18.98
N ALA A 164 4.65 -3.41 20.12
CA ALA A 164 4.23 -2.02 20.20
C ALA A 164 5.34 -1.01 19.82
N ASP A 165 6.60 -1.30 20.16
CA ASP A 165 7.72 -0.38 19.90
C ASP A 165 8.01 -0.28 18.40
N ASN A 166 7.98 -1.42 17.70
CA ASN A 166 8.12 -1.47 16.25
C ASN A 166 6.96 -0.72 15.55
N VAL A 167 5.71 -0.95 15.99
CA VAL A 167 4.55 -0.22 15.45
C VAL A 167 4.69 1.27 15.68
N LYS A 168 5.14 1.69 16.86
CA LYS A 168 5.37 3.11 17.18
C LYS A 168 6.36 3.76 16.23
N GLN A 169 7.52 3.13 16.01
CA GLN A 169 8.52 3.64 15.07
C GLN A 169 7.93 3.80 13.65
N LEU A 170 7.25 2.76 13.15
CA LEU A 170 6.68 2.77 11.81
C LEU A 170 5.55 3.81 11.65
N VAL A 171 4.73 4.01 12.69
CA VAL A 171 3.67 5.03 12.71
C VAL A 171 4.26 6.44 12.67
N GLU A 172 5.29 6.70 13.49
CA GLU A 172 6.00 7.99 13.48
C GLU A 172 6.65 8.27 12.10
N GLU A 173 7.23 7.24 11.48
CA GLU A 173 7.76 7.34 10.11
C GLU A 173 6.66 7.64 9.09
N LEU A 174 5.52 6.93 9.13
CA LEU A 174 4.41 7.17 8.21
C LEU A 174 3.81 8.58 8.39
N GLU A 175 3.63 9.04 9.62
CA GLU A 175 3.15 10.39 9.93
C GLU A 175 4.08 11.46 9.37
N LYS A 176 5.39 11.27 9.52
CA LYS A 176 6.40 12.17 8.96
C LYS A 176 6.26 12.25 7.44
N VAL A 177 6.16 11.11 6.76
CA VAL A 177 5.99 11.06 5.30
C VAL A 177 4.69 11.75 4.86
N LEU A 178 3.60 11.57 5.61
CA LEU A 178 2.29 12.18 5.32
C LEU A 178 2.20 13.68 5.64
N THR A 179 3.17 14.27 6.32
CA THR A 179 3.10 15.69 6.76
C THR A 179 4.25 16.54 6.22
N GLU A 180 5.47 16.01 6.19
CA GLU A 180 6.68 16.76 5.86
C GLU A 180 7.09 16.61 4.38
N GLU A 181 6.94 15.40 3.83
CA GLU A 181 7.39 15.07 2.46
C GLU A 181 6.38 15.49 1.37
N ILE A 182 5.21 15.99 1.76
CA ILE A 182 4.09 16.40 0.89
C ILE A 182 4.25 17.81 0.32
N ASN A 183 5.21 18.60 0.81
CA ASN A 183 5.39 20.01 0.41
C ASN A 183 6.02 20.22 -1.00
N GLY A 184 5.73 19.33 -1.96
CA GLY A 184 6.25 19.37 -3.32
C GLY A 184 5.27 18.85 -4.38
N ASP A 185 5.66 18.92 -5.65
CA ASP A 185 4.89 18.34 -6.77
C ASP A 185 5.05 16.82 -6.73
N HIS A 186 4.05 16.14 -6.18
CA HIS A 186 4.02 14.69 -6.06
C HIS A 186 2.77 14.11 -6.70
N ASN A 187 2.85 12.84 -7.09
CA ASN A 187 1.78 12.19 -7.82
C ASN A 187 0.88 11.32 -6.93
N ILE A 188 1.05 11.37 -5.60
CA ILE A 188 0.17 10.66 -4.66
C ILE A 188 -1.23 11.26 -4.67
N MET A 189 -2.25 10.40 -4.64
CA MET A 189 -3.65 10.81 -4.64
C MET A 189 -4.14 11.05 -3.22
N GLU A 190 -5.17 11.89 -3.08
CA GLU A 190 -5.82 12.17 -1.79
C GLU A 190 -6.28 10.90 -1.09
N GLN A 191 -6.83 9.95 -1.84
CA GLN A 191 -7.35 8.69 -1.30
C GLN A 191 -6.23 7.81 -0.72
N GLU A 192 -5.05 7.82 -1.34
CA GLU A 192 -3.86 7.11 -0.87
C GLU A 192 -3.32 7.75 0.44
N MET A 193 -3.41 9.08 0.57
CA MET A 193 -3.06 9.80 1.81
C MET A 193 -4.05 9.51 2.94
N GLN A 194 -5.35 9.51 2.63
CA GLN A 194 -6.41 9.21 3.59
C GLN A 194 -6.26 7.79 4.14
N LEU A 195 -5.96 6.81 3.29
CA LEU A 195 -5.64 5.44 3.71
C LEU A 195 -4.44 5.42 4.66
N GLY A 196 -3.35 6.13 4.32
CA GLY A 196 -2.19 6.27 5.21
C GLY A 196 -2.56 6.83 6.59
N ASN A 197 -3.40 7.86 6.64
CA ASN A 197 -3.89 8.44 7.90
C ASN A 197 -4.73 7.42 8.71
N VAL A 198 -5.57 6.63 8.06
CA VAL A 198 -6.32 5.54 8.72
C VAL A 198 -5.37 4.52 9.36
N ILE A 199 -4.31 4.11 8.63
CA ILE A 199 -3.29 3.19 9.16
C ILE A 199 -2.55 3.79 10.36
N VAL A 200 -2.23 5.07 10.33
CA VAL A 200 -1.65 5.80 11.48
C VAL A 200 -2.56 5.69 12.70
N LYS A 201 -3.86 5.98 12.55
CA LYS A 201 -4.82 5.90 13.67
C LYS A 201 -4.97 4.48 14.20
N LEU A 202 -4.99 3.47 13.32
CA LEU A 202 -4.99 2.05 13.72
C LEU A 202 -3.75 1.67 14.52
N GLY A 203 -2.56 2.10 14.08
CA GLY A 203 -1.30 1.86 14.79
C GLY A 203 -1.28 2.51 16.17
N ARG A 204 -1.74 3.77 16.29
CA ARG A 204 -1.90 4.46 17.58
C ARG A 204 -2.85 3.73 18.53
N LEU A 205 -3.95 3.21 17.99
CA LEU A 205 -4.93 2.44 18.76
C LEU A 205 -4.30 1.15 19.30
N PHE A 206 -3.51 0.46 18.48
CA PHE A 206 -2.75 -0.74 18.89
C PHE A 206 -1.75 -0.46 20.01
N ILE A 207 -0.95 0.60 19.88
CA ILE A 207 0.00 1.03 20.91
C ILE A 207 -0.73 1.28 22.23
N THR A 208 -1.82 2.05 22.18
CA THR A 208 -2.65 2.36 23.35
C THR A 208 -3.20 1.09 24.02
N VAL A 209 -3.68 0.12 23.22
CA VAL A 209 -4.16 -1.18 23.76
C VAL A 209 -3.04 -1.93 24.48
N LYS A 210 -1.82 -1.98 23.92
CA LYS A 210 -0.67 -2.65 24.54
C LYS A 210 -0.22 -1.94 25.84
N GLU A 211 -0.21 -0.62 25.87
CA GLU A 211 0.10 0.16 27.08
C GLU A 211 -0.92 -0.07 28.21
N ILE A 212 -2.21 -0.14 27.88
CA ILE A 212 -3.27 -0.48 28.82
C ILE A 212 -3.10 -1.92 29.35
N GLN A 213 -2.72 -2.88 28.50
CA GLN A 213 -2.40 -4.24 28.92
C GLN A 213 -1.21 -4.28 29.88
N ASN A 214 -0.22 -3.41 29.67
CA ASN A 214 0.97 -3.26 30.51
C ASN A 214 0.69 -2.50 31.83
N GLY A 215 -0.53 -2.00 32.05
CA GLY A 215 -0.99 -1.50 33.34
C GLY A 215 -1.38 -0.02 33.38
N GLN A 216 -1.24 0.72 32.27
CA GLN A 216 -1.55 2.14 32.19
C GLN A 216 -3.05 2.39 31.92
N LYS A 217 -3.88 2.18 32.95
CA LYS A 217 -5.35 2.25 32.83
C LYS A 217 -5.91 3.65 32.56
N GLU A 218 -5.14 4.70 32.80
CA GLU A 218 -5.55 6.10 32.58
C GLU A 218 -5.71 6.42 31.09
N LEU A 219 -5.08 5.64 30.22
CA LEU A 219 -5.13 5.80 28.76
C LEU A 219 -6.42 5.28 28.11
N VAL A 220 -7.38 4.78 28.89
CA VAL A 220 -8.69 4.35 28.35
C VAL A 220 -9.44 5.51 27.69
N GLN A 221 -9.30 6.74 28.21
CA GLN A 221 -9.88 7.94 27.56
C GLN A 221 -9.19 8.26 26.23
N ASN A 222 -7.87 8.08 26.15
CA ASN A 222 -7.12 8.27 24.91
C ASN A 222 -7.56 7.26 23.84
N PHE A 223 -7.85 6.02 24.24
CA PHE A 223 -8.39 5.01 23.32
C PHE A 223 -9.68 5.48 22.65
N GLU A 224 -10.61 6.08 23.41
CA GLU A 224 -11.91 6.55 22.88
C GLU A 224 -11.72 7.69 21.88
N SER A 225 -10.87 8.66 22.22
CA SER A 225 -10.53 9.76 21.30
C SER A 225 -9.92 9.24 20.00
N ILE A 226 -8.96 8.31 20.08
CA ILE A 226 -8.29 7.75 18.89
C ILE A 226 -9.28 6.90 18.06
N ALA A 227 -10.18 6.16 18.71
CA ALA A 227 -11.23 5.42 18.06
C ALA A 227 -12.20 6.33 17.28
N GLU A 228 -12.63 7.45 17.87
CA GLU A 228 -13.47 8.45 17.19
C GLU A 228 -12.74 9.11 16.01
N GLU A 229 -11.44 9.40 16.16
CA GLU A 229 -10.59 9.89 15.08
C GLU A 229 -10.46 8.87 13.94
N LEU A 230 -10.30 7.59 14.26
CA LEU A 230 -10.26 6.51 13.26
C LEU A 230 -11.56 6.44 12.46
N VAL A 231 -12.71 6.43 13.14
CA VAL A 231 -14.02 6.42 12.48
C VAL A 231 -14.20 7.65 11.59
N SER A 232 -13.78 8.82 12.06
CA SER A 232 -13.83 10.07 11.29
C SER A 232 -12.92 10.01 10.06
N ALA A 233 -11.72 9.42 10.19
CA ALA A 233 -10.78 9.26 9.08
C ALA A 233 -11.31 8.28 8.01
N VAL A 234 -11.93 7.17 8.43
CA VAL A 234 -12.57 6.22 7.50
C VAL A 234 -13.74 6.90 6.77
N LYS A 235 -14.59 7.66 7.47
CA LYS A 235 -15.68 8.42 6.83
C LYS A 235 -15.17 9.49 5.87
N ALA A 236 -14.07 10.15 6.20
CA ALA A 236 -13.46 11.13 5.30
C ALA A 236 -12.93 10.50 4.00
N SER A 237 -12.66 9.19 3.99
CA SER A 237 -12.26 8.44 2.80
C SER A 237 -13.42 7.94 1.93
N GLU A 238 -14.68 8.18 2.34
CA GLU A 238 -15.84 7.80 1.56
C GLU A 238 -15.81 8.47 0.17
N PRO A 239 -16.11 7.72 -0.91
CA PRO A 239 -16.18 8.29 -2.24
C PRO A 239 -17.32 9.31 -2.29
N VAL A 240 -17.17 10.34 -3.15
CA VAL A 240 -18.21 11.33 -3.42
C VAL A 240 -19.49 10.63 -3.89
N ASP A 241 -20.68 11.17 -3.59
CA ASP A 241 -21.93 10.61 -4.11
C ASP A 241 -21.94 10.66 -5.64
N ASN A 242 -21.95 9.48 -6.25
CA ASN A 242 -21.86 9.26 -7.69
C ASN A 242 -23.13 8.66 -8.29
N SER A 243 -24.25 8.67 -7.54
CA SER A 243 -25.53 8.08 -7.94
C SER A 243 -26.11 8.63 -9.25
N GLN A 244 -25.62 9.78 -9.71
CA GLN A 244 -26.05 10.44 -10.95
C GLN A 244 -25.04 10.33 -12.11
N ILE A 245 -23.88 9.67 -11.91
CA ILE A 245 -22.87 9.52 -12.96
C ILE A 245 -23.36 8.53 -14.01
N LYS A 246 -23.31 8.95 -15.28
CA LYS A 246 -23.63 8.08 -16.42
C LYS A 246 -22.41 7.25 -16.78
N LEU A 247 -22.63 6.04 -17.30
CA LEU A 247 -21.56 5.08 -17.64
C LEU A 247 -20.45 5.69 -18.52
N TYR A 248 -20.80 6.56 -19.47
CA TYR A 248 -19.84 7.19 -20.39
C TYR A 248 -19.04 8.35 -19.76
N ASP A 249 -19.44 8.81 -18.56
CA ASP A 249 -18.76 9.86 -17.80
C ASP A 249 -17.83 9.27 -16.71
N ILE A 250 -17.75 7.93 -16.63
CA ILE A 250 -16.88 7.25 -15.66
C ILE A 250 -15.41 7.51 -16.00
N LYS A 251 -14.70 8.11 -15.04
CA LYS A 251 -13.26 8.39 -15.11
C LYS A 251 -12.50 7.39 -14.25
N TRP A 252 -11.21 7.20 -14.56
CA TRP A 252 -10.31 6.40 -13.71
C TRP A 252 -10.34 6.85 -12.24
N LEU A 253 -10.43 8.17 -11.99
CA LEU A 253 -10.48 8.71 -10.62
C LEU A 253 -11.64 8.15 -9.80
N LEU A 254 -12.79 7.87 -10.43
CA LEU A 254 -13.93 7.28 -9.76
C LEU A 254 -13.60 5.86 -9.27
N PHE A 255 -13.06 5.03 -10.16
CA PHE A 255 -12.61 3.69 -9.78
C PHE A 255 -11.52 3.73 -8.72
N HIS A 256 -10.57 4.66 -8.83
CA HIS A 256 -9.53 4.85 -7.83
C HIS A 256 -10.13 5.20 -6.46
N GLN A 257 -11.13 6.08 -6.40
CA GLN A 257 -11.82 6.42 -5.16
C GLN A 257 -12.54 5.22 -4.53
N LEU A 258 -13.31 4.50 -5.32
CA LEU A 258 -14.07 3.34 -4.86
C LEU A 258 -13.13 2.23 -4.37
N THR A 259 -12.12 1.88 -5.16
CA THR A 259 -11.15 0.85 -4.80
C THR A 259 -10.33 1.25 -3.58
N SER A 260 -9.81 2.48 -3.50
CA SER A 260 -9.03 2.95 -2.34
C SER A 260 -9.87 3.00 -1.06
N PHE A 261 -11.16 3.34 -1.17
CA PHE A 261 -12.08 3.25 -0.04
C PHE A 261 -12.26 1.79 0.41
N LEU A 262 -12.46 0.86 -0.53
CA LEU A 262 -12.54 -0.57 -0.22
C LEU A 262 -11.27 -1.10 0.45
N GLU A 263 -10.10 -0.67 -0.01
CA GLU A 263 -8.81 -1.00 0.60
C GLU A 263 -8.72 -0.46 2.04
N THR A 264 -9.08 0.81 2.23
CA THR A 264 -9.12 1.47 3.55
C THR A 264 -10.04 0.73 4.52
N CYS A 265 -11.21 0.29 4.04
CA CYS A 265 -12.15 -0.52 4.81
C CYS A 265 -11.54 -1.87 5.19
N ASN A 266 -10.99 -2.60 4.22
CA ASN A 266 -10.37 -3.89 4.47
C ASN A 266 -9.22 -3.80 5.47
N TYR A 267 -8.33 -2.81 5.33
CA TYR A 267 -7.22 -2.61 6.25
C TYR A 267 -7.69 -2.24 7.66
N SER A 268 -8.75 -1.44 7.76
CA SER A 268 -9.40 -1.14 9.05
C SER A 268 -9.98 -2.39 9.71
N LEU A 269 -10.67 -3.23 8.94
CA LEU A 269 -11.24 -4.49 9.44
C LEU A 269 -10.16 -5.46 9.90
N ILE A 270 -9.07 -5.57 9.14
CA ILE A 270 -7.87 -6.34 9.48
C ILE A 270 -7.34 -5.86 10.84
N GLY A 271 -6.99 -4.58 10.94
CA GLY A 271 -6.42 -4.00 12.16
C GLY A 271 -7.33 -4.13 13.39
N ILE A 272 -8.64 -3.85 13.23
CA ILE A 272 -9.63 -4.03 14.31
C ILE A 272 -9.73 -5.51 14.72
N GLY A 273 -9.64 -6.44 13.77
CA GLY A 273 -9.58 -7.88 14.01
C GLY A 273 -8.41 -8.26 14.93
N ALA A 274 -7.19 -7.80 14.62
CA ALA A 274 -6.02 -8.01 15.48
C ALA A 274 -6.17 -7.39 16.87
N LEU A 275 -6.76 -6.20 16.98
CA LEU A 275 -7.01 -5.56 18.27
C LEU A 275 -7.97 -6.39 19.13
N ASN A 276 -9.04 -6.91 18.53
CA ASN A 276 -10.00 -7.78 19.21
C ASN A 276 -9.34 -9.07 19.73
N GLU A 277 -8.50 -9.70 18.92
CA GLU A 277 -7.73 -10.87 19.35
C GLU A 277 -6.79 -10.54 20.51
N THR A 278 -6.06 -9.42 20.40
CA THR A 278 -5.15 -8.94 21.44
C THR A 278 -5.86 -8.74 22.77
N LEU A 279 -7.09 -8.22 22.76
CA LEU A 279 -7.92 -8.04 23.96
C LEU A 279 -8.50 -9.35 24.51
N ASN A 280 -8.88 -10.28 23.65
CA ASN A 280 -9.49 -11.55 24.05
C ASN A 280 -8.50 -12.52 24.70
N VAL A 281 -7.22 -12.47 24.31
CA VAL A 281 -6.23 -13.50 24.69
C VAL A 281 -5.97 -13.55 26.21
N LYS A 282 -6.06 -12.45 26.96
CA LYS A 282 -5.94 -12.44 28.43
C LYS A 282 -6.56 -11.16 29.01
N ASN A 283 -7.69 -11.21 29.74
CA ASN A 283 -7.89 -10.44 31.01
C ASN A 283 -9.36 -10.37 31.51
N LYS A 284 -9.55 -10.71 32.80
CA LYS A 284 -10.77 -10.44 33.60
C LYS A 284 -10.73 -9.06 34.29
N LYS A 285 -9.98 -8.07 33.77
CA LYS A 285 -9.89 -6.72 34.37
C LYS A 285 -10.98 -5.82 33.77
N SER A 286 -11.68 -5.06 34.61
CA SER A 286 -12.87 -4.26 34.23
C SER A 286 -12.65 -3.29 33.06
N GLY A 287 -11.48 -2.64 32.98
CA GLY A 287 -11.15 -1.71 31.88
C GLY A 287 -11.01 -2.40 30.51
N LEU A 288 -10.48 -3.63 30.47
CA LEU A 288 -10.33 -4.39 29.22
C LEU A 288 -11.66 -4.94 28.70
N ARG A 289 -12.63 -5.19 29.60
CA ARG A 289 -14.01 -5.53 29.20
C ARG A 289 -14.73 -4.34 28.56
N ALA A 290 -14.56 -3.13 29.11
CA ALA A 290 -15.14 -1.93 28.54
C ALA A 290 -14.56 -1.65 27.13
N LEU A 291 -13.25 -1.84 26.94
CA LEU A 291 -12.59 -1.73 25.64
C LEU A 291 -13.09 -2.79 24.65
N ALA A 292 -13.20 -4.05 25.06
CA ALA A 292 -13.71 -5.12 24.20
C ALA A 292 -15.16 -4.85 23.75
N GLN A 293 -16.03 -4.34 24.64
CA GLN A 293 -17.38 -3.92 24.27
C GLN A 293 -17.38 -2.74 23.28
N LYS A 294 -16.48 -1.77 23.45
CA LYS A 294 -16.36 -0.61 22.54
C LYS A 294 -15.80 -1.00 21.17
N LEU A 295 -14.81 -1.90 21.11
CA LEU A 295 -14.33 -2.46 19.86
C LEU A 295 -15.36 -3.34 19.17
N GLN A 296 -16.23 -4.01 19.92
CA GLN A 296 -17.32 -4.77 19.34
C GLN A 296 -18.34 -3.85 18.64
N ILE A 297 -18.60 -2.66 19.19
CA ILE A 297 -19.41 -1.61 18.54
C ILE A 297 -18.68 -1.03 17.31
N MET A 298 -17.36 -0.84 17.37
CA MET A 298 -16.59 -0.46 16.16
C MET A 298 -16.57 -1.57 15.11
N SER A 299 -16.64 -2.83 15.52
CA SER A 299 -16.84 -3.97 14.62
C SER A 299 -18.27 -4.08 14.09
N GLU A 300 -19.15 -3.10 14.33
CA GLU A 300 -20.41 -2.89 13.61
C GLU A 300 -20.29 -1.88 12.44
N LEU A 301 -19.16 -1.16 12.30
CA LEU A 301 -18.77 -0.49 11.03
C LEU A 301 -18.83 -1.42 9.80
N PRO A 302 -18.47 -2.73 9.85
CA PRO A 302 -18.60 -3.61 8.72
C PRO A 302 -20.02 -3.67 8.18
N THR A 303 -21.07 -3.42 8.97
CA THR A 303 -22.45 -3.45 8.43
C THR A 303 -22.71 -2.31 7.45
N GLN A 304 -22.12 -1.13 7.71
CA GLN A 304 -22.14 -0.01 6.78
C GLN A 304 -21.12 -0.22 5.65
N LEU A 305 -19.91 -0.69 5.94
CA LEU A 305 -18.87 -0.92 4.93
C LEU A 305 -19.17 -2.10 3.97
N THR A 306 -19.85 -3.15 4.45
CA THR A 306 -20.34 -4.27 3.62
C THR A 306 -21.55 -3.83 2.78
N TYR A 307 -22.36 -2.90 3.28
CA TYR A 307 -23.42 -2.25 2.51
C TYR A 307 -22.81 -1.40 1.38
N TYR A 308 -21.79 -0.59 1.65
CA TYR A 308 -21.04 0.14 0.61
C TYR A 308 -20.33 -0.80 -0.37
N GLN A 309 -19.74 -1.91 0.08
CA GLN A 309 -19.19 -2.94 -0.80
C GLN A 309 -20.23 -3.49 -1.77
N LYS A 310 -21.44 -3.80 -1.29
CA LYS A 310 -22.54 -4.28 -2.13
C LYS A 310 -23.05 -3.21 -3.08
N ASP A 311 -23.25 -1.98 -2.63
CA ASP A 311 -23.74 -0.88 -3.48
C ASP A 311 -22.72 -0.51 -4.56
N ILE A 312 -21.42 -0.52 -4.25
CA ILE A 312 -20.34 -0.27 -5.22
C ILE A 312 -20.27 -1.41 -6.25
N LEU A 313 -20.37 -2.68 -5.82
CA LEU A 313 -20.41 -3.85 -6.72
C LEU A 313 -21.67 -3.92 -7.59
N ILE A 314 -22.78 -3.26 -7.19
CA ILE A 314 -24.01 -3.16 -8.00
C ILE A 314 -23.89 -2.02 -9.03
N GLN A 315 -23.06 -1.01 -8.77
CA GLN A 315 -22.87 0.15 -9.65
C GLN A 315 -21.77 -0.05 -10.70
N ILE A 316 -20.85 -1.01 -10.49
CA ILE A 316 -19.85 -1.48 -11.46
C ILE A 316 -20.46 -2.56 -12.34
#